data_AF-A0A0M9X9X8-F1
#
_entry.id   AF-A0A0M9X9X8-F1
#
_cell.length_a   1.000
_cell.length_b   1.000
_cell.length_c   1.000
_cell.angle_alpha   90.00
_cell.angle_beta   90.00
_cell.angle_gamma   90.00
#
_symmetry.space_group_name_H-M   'P 1'
#
loop_
_entity.id
_entity.type
_entity.pdbx_description
1 polymer ?
#
loop_
_entity_poly.entity_id
_entity_poly.type
_entity_poly.pdbx_seq_one_letter_code
_entity_poly.pdbx_strand_id
1 'polypeptide(L)'
;APVWGLVRAALAENPGRFALADVGAGTDAEVDAAVAAVAAGEPEVAVRDGAVLVPRLTRLPSTASEDVPALDGTGAVLVTGGTGGLGAVVARYLVAERGVRDLVLTSRRGPDA
;
A
#
# COMPACT_ATOMS: atom_id res chain seq x y z
N ALA A 1 -7.66 -1.73 -1.50
CA ALA A 1 -8.47 -1.90 -0.28
C ALA A 1 -8.80 -0.54 0.34
N PRO A 2 -9.77 0.23 -0.20
CA PRO A 2 -10.02 1.61 0.22
C PRO A 2 -10.55 1.71 1.66
N VAL A 3 -11.32 0.71 2.13
CA VAL A 3 -11.91 0.67 3.48
C VAL A 3 -10.84 0.71 4.57
N TRP A 4 -9.74 -0.02 4.40
CA TRP A 4 -8.66 -0.07 5.38
C TRP A 4 -8.04 1.31 5.62
N GLY A 5 -7.69 2.02 4.55
CA GLY A 5 -7.11 3.37 4.66
C GLY A 5 -8.07 4.36 5.31
N LEU A 6 -9.35 4.31 4.93
CA LEU A 6 -10.38 5.17 5.49
C LEU A 6 -10.61 4.92 6.98
N VAL A 7 -10.77 3.66 7.38
CA VAL A 7 -11.04 3.31 8.79
C VAL A 7 -9.81 3.59 9.66
N ARG A 8 -8.58 3.43 9.14
CA ARG A 8 -7.36 3.87 9.83
C ARG A 8 -7.35 5.37 10.11
N ALA A 9 -7.78 6.19 9.15
CA ALA A 9 -7.92 7.63 9.38
C ALA A 9 -8.99 7.91 10.45
N ALA A 10 -10.14 7.23 10.37
CA ALA A 10 -11.22 7.38 11.36
C ALA A 10 -10.79 6.95 12.78
N LEU A 11 -10.02 5.86 12.92
CA LEU A 11 -9.42 5.39 14.17
C LEU A 11 -8.48 6.44 14.77
N ALA A 12 -7.64 7.06 13.94
CA ALA A 12 -6.69 8.09 14.38
C ALA A 12 -7.41 9.38 14.82
N GLU A 13 -8.46 9.79 14.11
CA GLU A 13 -9.27 10.97 14.43
C GLU A 13 -10.23 10.75 15.59
N ASN A 14 -10.71 9.51 15.79
CA ASN A 14 -11.71 9.16 16.80
C ASN A 14 -11.29 7.88 17.58
N PRO A 15 -10.31 7.99 18.50
CA PRO A 15 -9.83 6.84 19.25
C PRO A 15 -10.94 6.09 19.98
N GLY A 16 -10.95 4.76 19.85
CA GLY A 16 -11.90 3.87 20.53
C GLY A 16 -13.32 3.84 19.96
N ARG A 17 -13.62 4.59 18.89
CA ARG A 17 -14.96 4.58 18.25
C ARG A 17 -15.12 3.61 17.10
N PHE A 18 -14.00 3.20 16.52
CA PHE A 18 -13.97 2.33 15.35
C PHE A 18 -13.10 1.11 15.63
N ALA A 19 -13.34 0.05 14.86
CA ALA A 19 -12.46 -1.10 14.72
C ALA A 19 -12.66 -1.67 13.31
N LEU A 20 -11.68 -2.43 12.83
CA LEU A 20 -11.71 -3.04 11.50
C LEU A 20 -11.45 -4.53 11.60
N ALA A 21 -12.37 -5.33 11.06
CA ALA A 21 -12.18 -6.77 10.89
C ALA A 21 -12.29 -7.13 9.41
N ASP A 22 -11.28 -7.82 8.90
CA ASP A 22 -11.32 -8.45 7.57
C ASP A 22 -11.58 -9.94 7.74
N VAL A 23 -12.84 -10.30 7.65
CA VAL A 23 -13.37 -11.66 7.64
C VAL A 23 -13.68 -12.03 6.19
N GLY A 24 -13.29 -13.23 5.75
CA GLY A 24 -13.59 -13.71 4.40
C GLY A 24 -15.09 -13.97 4.19
N ALA A 25 -15.44 -15.00 3.41
CA ALA A 25 -16.82 -15.52 3.36
C ALA A 25 -17.22 -16.28 4.65
N GLY A 26 -16.66 -15.87 5.79
CA GLY A 26 -16.45 -16.68 6.97
C GLY A 26 -17.72 -17.15 7.67
N THR A 27 -17.54 -18.10 8.59
CA THR A 27 -18.61 -18.61 9.45
C THR A 27 -18.91 -17.65 10.60
N ASP A 28 -20.06 -17.82 11.26
CA ASP A 28 -20.41 -17.05 12.46
C ASP A 28 -19.31 -17.13 13.54
N ALA A 29 -18.67 -18.30 13.69
CA ALA A 29 -17.57 -18.49 14.63
C ALA A 29 -16.34 -17.61 14.31
N GLU A 30 -16.08 -17.34 13.04
CA GLU A 30 -14.97 -16.46 12.62
C GLU A 30 -15.30 -14.98 12.86
N VAL A 31 -16.56 -14.60 12.70
CA VAL A 31 -17.05 -13.26 13.06
C VAL A 31 -16.95 -13.07 14.58
N ASP A 32 -17.38 -14.05 15.37
CA ASP A 32 -17.28 -14.02 16.82
C ASP A 32 -15.83 -13.89 17.30
N ALA A 33 -14.90 -14.62 16.67
CA ALA A 33 -13.48 -14.52 16.96
C ALA A 33 -12.93 -13.11 16.66
N ALA A 34 -13.35 -12.48 15.56
CA ALA A 34 -12.99 -11.10 15.24
C ALA A 34 -13.54 -10.11 16.28
N VAL A 35 -14.81 -10.26 16.68
CA VAL A 35 -15.45 -9.41 17.70
C VAL A 35 -14.73 -9.55 19.04
N ALA A 36 -14.39 -10.77 19.45
CA ALA A 36 -13.66 -11.02 20.69
C ALA A 36 -12.29 -10.33 20.70
N ALA A 37 -11.57 -10.35 19.58
CA ALA A 37 -10.27 -9.69 19.46
C ALA A 37 -10.39 -8.15 19.50
N VAL A 38 -11.41 -7.59 18.85
CA VAL A 38 -11.72 -6.15 18.93
C VAL A 38 -12.07 -5.75 20.36
N ALA A 39 -12.89 -6.55 21.06
CA ALA A 39 -13.24 -6.31 22.47
C ALA A 39 -12.01 -6.41 23.40
N ALA A 40 -11.01 -7.20 23.02
CA ALA A 40 -9.71 -7.28 23.71
C ALA A 40 -8.77 -6.09 23.43
N GLY A 41 -9.20 -5.14 22.59
CA GLY A 41 -8.48 -3.89 22.33
C GLY A 41 -7.66 -3.89 21.04
N GLU A 42 -7.80 -4.90 20.18
CA GLU A 42 -7.14 -4.87 18.87
C GLU A 42 -7.96 -4.06 17.87
N PRO A 43 -7.48 -2.90 17.38
CA PRO A 43 -8.27 -2.00 16.54
C PRO A 43 -8.41 -2.49 15.09
N GLU A 44 -7.55 -3.42 14.67
CA GLU A 44 -7.52 -4.01 13.34
C GLU A 44 -7.23 -5.50 13.47
N VAL A 45 -8.05 -6.35 12.83
CA VAL A 45 -7.87 -7.81 12.81
C VAL A 45 -8.22 -8.39 11.44
N ALA A 46 -7.64 -9.55 11.12
CA ALA A 46 -8.06 -10.38 10.00
C ALA A 46 -8.27 -11.81 10.50
N VAL A 47 -9.32 -12.49 10.04
CA VAL A 47 -9.56 -13.90 10.38
C VAL A 47 -9.36 -14.77 9.16
N ARG A 48 -8.47 -15.76 9.24
CA ARG A 48 -8.15 -16.70 8.16
C ARG A 48 -8.06 -18.10 8.72
N ASP A 49 -8.85 -19.02 8.17
CA ASP A 49 -8.88 -20.42 8.59
C ASP A 49 -9.05 -20.57 10.12
N GLY A 50 -9.96 -19.78 10.71
CA GLY A 50 -10.19 -19.72 12.15
C GLY A 50 -9.11 -19.04 13.00
N ALA A 51 -8.01 -18.58 12.42
CA ALA A 51 -6.95 -17.86 13.13
C ALA A 51 -7.17 -16.35 13.09
N VAL A 52 -7.11 -15.71 14.26
CA VAL A 52 -7.09 -14.23 14.37
C VAL A 52 -5.68 -13.73 14.15
N LEU A 53 -5.52 -12.87 13.16
CA LEU A 53 -4.28 -12.21 12.77
C LEU A 53 -4.39 -10.72 13.08
N VAL A 54 -3.34 -10.16 13.69
CA VAL A 54 -3.28 -8.75 14.04
C VAL A 54 -2.15 -8.09 13.28
N PRO A 55 -2.38 -7.00 12.51
CA PRO A 55 -1.34 -6.36 11.74
C PRO A 55 -0.33 -5.69 12.68
N ARG A 56 0.96 -5.93 12.38
CA ARG A 56 2.08 -5.28 13.02
C ARG A 56 3.06 -4.84 11.95
N LEU A 57 3.49 -3.58 12.01
CA LEU A 57 4.56 -3.09 11.17
C LEU A 57 5.89 -3.51 11.79
N THR A 58 6.66 -4.31 11.07
CA THR A 58 7.99 -4.74 11.51
C THR A 58 9.05 -4.27 10.51
N ARG A 59 10.28 -4.13 11.00
CA ARG A 59 11.42 -3.81 10.15
C ARG A 59 11.81 -5.07 9.38
N LEU A 60 11.84 -4.98 8.05
CA LEU A 60 12.49 -5.98 7.21
C LEU A 60 13.99 -5.69 7.12
N PRO A 61 14.86 -6.71 7.18
CA PRO A 61 16.27 -6.53 6.89
C PRO A 61 16.42 -6.01 5.45
N SER A 62 17.34 -5.07 5.24
CA SER A 62 17.67 -4.62 3.89
C SER A 62 18.41 -5.75 3.19
N THR A 63 17.69 -6.53 2.40
CA THR A 63 18.30 -7.38 1.36
C THR A 63 18.47 -6.48 0.16
N ALA A 64 19.61 -5.79 0.08
CA ALA A 64 20.03 -5.16 -1.16
C ALA A 64 20.21 -6.27 -2.20
N SER A 65 19.14 -6.59 -2.93
CA SER A 65 19.21 -7.43 -4.10
C SER A 65 19.62 -6.54 -5.26
N GLU A 66 20.81 -6.80 -5.80
CA GLU A 66 21.36 -6.18 -7.00
C GLU A 66 20.58 -6.59 -8.27
N ASP A 67 19.63 -7.53 -8.16
CA ASP A 67 18.77 -8.01 -9.24
C ASP A 67 17.45 -7.24 -9.31
N VAL A 68 17.50 -5.91 -9.42
CA VAL A 68 16.34 -5.18 -9.93
C VAL A 68 16.36 -5.34 -11.44
N PRO A 69 15.34 -5.95 -12.08
CA PRO A 69 15.30 -6.11 -13.52
C PRO A 69 15.67 -4.81 -14.24
N ALA A 70 16.54 -4.92 -15.25
CA ALA A 70 16.98 -3.78 -16.01
C ALA A 70 15.74 -3.15 -16.69
N LEU A 71 15.58 -1.84 -16.50
CA LEU A 71 14.49 -1.06 -17.11
C LEU A 71 14.94 -0.43 -18.44
N ASP A 72 16.08 -0.87 -18.96
CA ASP A 72 16.69 -0.45 -20.23
C ASP A 72 16.19 -1.27 -21.44
N GLY A 73 15.22 -2.17 -21.21
CA GLY A 73 14.58 -2.98 -22.24
C GLY A 73 13.81 -2.16 -23.29
N THR A 74 13.35 -2.83 -24.35
CA THR A 74 12.60 -2.19 -25.43
C THR A 74 11.18 -1.83 -24.96
N GLY A 75 10.94 -0.56 -24.62
CA GLY A 75 9.61 -0.07 -24.29
C GLY A 75 9.61 1.23 -23.49
N ALA A 76 8.47 1.93 -23.50
CA ALA A 76 8.30 3.17 -22.76
C ALA A 76 7.91 2.91 -21.29
N VAL A 77 8.51 3.68 -20.37
CA VAL A 77 8.12 3.71 -18.95
C VAL A 77 7.12 4.83 -18.71
N LEU A 78 5.96 4.50 -18.14
CA LEU A 78 4.90 5.46 -17.81
C LEU A 78 4.98 5.88 -16.33
N VAL A 79 5.04 7.19 -16.08
CA VAL A 79 4.94 7.78 -14.74
C VAL A 79 3.66 8.61 -14.65
N THR A 80 2.69 8.16 -13.86
CA THR A 80 1.48 8.92 -13.55
C THR A 80 1.75 9.91 -12.44
N GLY A 81 1.16 11.11 -12.55
CA GLY A 81 1.61 12.25 -11.75
C GLY A 81 3.07 12.63 -12.04
N GLY A 82 3.59 12.25 -13.22
CA GLY A 82 5.01 12.34 -13.57
C GLY A 82 5.56 13.76 -13.61
N THR A 83 4.69 14.76 -13.78
CA THR A 83 5.06 16.18 -13.71
C THR A 83 4.94 16.79 -12.30
N GLY A 84 4.53 16.00 -11.29
CA GLY A 84 4.51 16.42 -9.89
C GLY A 84 5.89 16.31 -9.21
N GLY A 85 6.02 16.83 -7.99
CA GLY A 85 7.31 16.90 -7.28
C GLY A 85 8.05 15.55 -7.20
N LEU A 86 7.40 14.52 -6.65
CA LEU A 86 7.98 13.17 -6.59
C LEU A 86 8.10 12.51 -7.97
N GLY A 87 7.11 12.72 -8.84
CA GLY A 87 7.13 12.18 -10.21
C GLY A 87 8.36 12.62 -10.99
N ALA A 88 8.74 13.90 -10.86
CA ALA A 88 9.92 14.47 -11.51
C ALA A 88 11.24 13.92 -10.93
N VAL A 89 11.29 13.66 -9.62
CA VAL A 89 12.45 13.02 -8.97
C VAL A 89 12.61 11.59 -9.48
N VAL A 90 11.53 10.82 -9.53
CA VAL A 90 11.54 9.44 -10.05
C VAL A 90 11.91 9.42 -11.53
N ALA A 91 11.34 10.31 -12.35
CA ALA A 91 11.68 10.44 -13.77
C ALA A 91 13.18 10.66 -13.99
N ARG A 92 13.79 11.56 -13.21
CA ARG A 92 15.24 11.81 -13.26
C ARG A 92 16.05 10.57 -12.87
N TYR A 93 15.66 9.88 -11.80
CA TYR A 93 16.32 8.64 -11.39
C TYR A 93 16.23 7.55 -12.46
N LEU A 94 15.07 7.39 -13.10
CA LEU A 94 14.88 6.40 -14.16
C LEU A 94 15.79 6.66 -15.37
N VAL A 95 15.98 7.92 -15.76
CA VAL A 95 16.88 8.28 -16.86
C VAL A 95 18.34 8.14 -16.44
N ALA A 96 18.73 8.75 -15.32
CA ALA A 96 20.12 8.87 -14.91
C ALA A 96 20.71 7.56 -14.39
N GLU A 97 19.96 6.82 -13.57
CA GLU A 97 20.45 5.65 -12.85
C GLU A 97 19.96 4.33 -13.44
N ARG A 98 18.86 4.35 -14.20
CA ARG A 98 18.24 3.13 -14.76
C ARG A 98 18.29 3.03 -16.28
N GLY A 99 18.85 4.04 -16.96
CA GLY A 99 19.06 4.02 -18.41
C GLY A 99 17.79 4.06 -19.26
N VAL A 100 16.66 4.45 -18.68
CA VAL A 100 15.38 4.54 -19.41
C VAL A 100 15.47 5.61 -20.49
N ARG A 101 15.19 5.23 -21.74
CA ARG A 101 15.26 6.13 -22.91
C ARG A 101 13.91 6.66 -23.34
N ASP A 102 12.87 5.85 -23.20
CA ASP A 102 11.51 6.19 -23.58
C ASP A 102 10.67 6.39 -22.31
N LEU A 103 10.32 7.64 -22.01
CA LEU A 103 9.58 8.01 -20.80
C LEU A 103 8.29 8.75 -21.16
N VAL A 104 7.17 8.31 -20.62
CA VAL A 104 5.87 8.97 -20.75
C VAL A 104 5.46 9.53 -19.39
N LEU A 105 5.40 10.85 -19.28
CA LEU A 105 4.95 11.53 -18.08
C LEU A 105 3.49 11.96 -18.26
N THR A 106 2.59 11.42 -17.44
CA THR A 106 1.18 11.79 -17.49
C THR A 106 0.75 12.53 -16.24
N SER A 107 -0.07 13.55 -16.44
CA SER A 107 -0.75 14.28 -15.38
C SER A 107 -1.98 14.96 -15.97
N ARG A 108 -2.88 15.45 -15.10
CA ARG A 108 -4.04 16.24 -15.54
C ARG A 108 -3.67 17.52 -16.30
N ARG A 109 -2.50 18.11 -16.02
CA ARG A 109 -2.01 19.34 -16.67
C ARG A 109 -1.12 19.07 -17.88
N GLY A 110 -0.65 17.84 -18.06
CA GLY A 110 0.17 17.46 -19.21
C GLY A 110 1.40 18.38 -19.36
N PRO A 111 1.69 18.88 -20.58
CA PRO A 111 2.77 19.83 -20.86
C PRO A 111 2.65 21.19 -20.14
N ASP A 112 1.46 21.58 -19.68
CA ASP A 112 1.20 22.85 -18.99
C ASP A 112 1.44 22.78 -17.46
N ALA A 113 2.06 21.69 -16.99
CA ALA A 113 2.25 21.38 -15.57
C ALA A 113 3.33 22.21 -14.87
#